data_AF-A0A7Y5TRJ9-F1
#
_entry.id   AF-A0A7Y5TRJ9-F1
#
_cell.length_a   1.000
_cell.length_b   1.000
_cell.length_c   1.000
_cell.angle_alpha   90.00
_cell.angle_beta   90.00
_cell.angle_gamma   90.00
#
_symmetry.space_group_name_H-M   'P 1'
#
loop_
_entity.id
_entity.type
_entity.pdbx_description
1 polymer ?
#
loop_
_entity_poly.entity_id
_entity_poly.type
_entity_poly.pdbx_seq_one_letter_code
_entity_poly.pdbx_strand_id
1 'polypeptide(L)'
;MTGVAARPEAASEIRMTMLHATRGKNFWSLRPVTRMDLQVGAFDEISSAEAAGTTERLVAAMPGLVEHRCSIGERGGLIVRLRRGTYAPHIIEHVALELQTMMGHEVGFGRTRGGDVEGEYTLVFEHRHEQVGLRAAALALEVVQQAFDGVLESVDAAVTELRAIAEGPDTPPLHGRVLCGIIGGDGRAEAQQALRERLEDPEQLVIDVSPNYLLQAGLPYARSRMAIILDAELTDVPPRYQEEELAIKLVNVLCDAVERDGMVICPAKAWEIQDYARDSGCRVAVFAADERVTSRDTRRARAVALVRDGRIVIDGCDGVSDAGALDPALPAAPQVAAALAATTLCTECRR
;
A
#
# COMPACT_ATOMS: atom_id res chain seq x y z
N MET A 1 21.06 -47.74 9.18
CA MET A 1 21.49 -46.36 9.47
C MET A 1 20.98 -45.48 8.35
N THR A 2 19.74 -45.01 8.46
CA THR A 2 19.19 -43.99 7.58
C THR A 2 19.94 -42.70 7.89
N GLY A 3 20.73 -42.20 6.94
CA GLY A 3 21.40 -40.92 7.09
C GLY A 3 20.34 -39.85 7.36
N VAL A 4 20.42 -39.20 8.52
CA VAL A 4 19.68 -37.98 8.76
C VAL A 4 20.20 -36.99 7.72
N ALA A 5 19.37 -36.64 6.74
CA ALA A 5 19.72 -35.61 5.77
C ALA A 5 20.17 -34.36 6.55
N ALA A 6 21.31 -33.78 6.15
CA ALA A 6 21.78 -32.55 6.78
C ALA A 6 20.66 -31.51 6.68
N ARG A 7 20.34 -30.86 7.80
CA ARG A 7 19.32 -29.82 7.84
C ARG A 7 19.76 -28.70 6.88
N PRO A 8 18.85 -28.17 6.03
CA PRO A 8 19.20 -27.07 5.14
C PRO A 8 19.67 -25.85 5.94
N GLU A 9 20.69 -25.14 5.43
CA GLU A 9 21.25 -23.94 6.04
C GLU A 9 20.34 -22.74 5.76
N ALA A 10 19.89 -22.08 6.82
CA ALA A 10 18.95 -20.96 6.75
C ALA A 10 19.49 -19.80 5.90
N ALA A 11 20.78 -19.52 6.01
CA ALA A 11 21.47 -18.49 5.23
C ALA A 11 21.39 -18.71 3.70
N SER A 12 21.29 -19.96 3.24
CA SER A 12 21.21 -20.30 1.82
C SER A 12 19.77 -20.35 1.28
N GLU A 13 18.82 -20.73 2.13
CA GLU A 13 17.42 -20.94 1.77
C GLU A 13 16.59 -19.64 1.86
N ILE A 14 16.72 -18.91 2.98
CA ILE A 14 15.94 -17.72 3.27
C ILE A 14 16.62 -16.53 2.63
N ARG A 15 16.13 -16.07 1.49
CA ARG A 15 16.76 -15.01 0.69
C ARG A 15 15.83 -13.83 0.53
N MET A 16 16.37 -12.64 0.75
CA MET A 16 15.69 -11.38 0.41
C MET A 16 15.74 -11.17 -1.10
N THR A 17 14.58 -11.04 -1.73
CA THR A 17 14.45 -10.80 -3.17
C THR A 17 14.21 -9.32 -3.48
N MET A 18 13.59 -8.58 -2.55
CA MET A 18 13.37 -7.15 -2.66
C MET A 18 13.42 -6.48 -1.28
N LEU A 19 13.94 -5.26 -1.23
CA LEU A 19 13.89 -4.40 -0.05
C LEU A 19 13.68 -2.96 -0.50
N HIS A 20 12.64 -2.32 0.02
CA HIS A 20 12.39 -0.90 -0.21
C HIS A 20 11.58 -0.30 0.92
N ALA A 21 11.56 1.03 0.98
CA ALA A 21 10.67 1.78 1.84
C ALA A 21 9.60 2.44 0.97
N THR A 22 8.35 2.34 1.43
CA THR A 22 7.25 3.09 0.82
C THR A 22 7.35 4.56 1.20
N ARG A 23 6.83 5.44 0.35
CA ARG A 23 6.65 6.87 0.61
C ARG A 23 5.17 7.20 0.70
N GLY A 24 4.86 8.17 1.56
CA GLY A 24 3.49 8.67 1.72
C GLY A 24 2.50 7.60 2.17
N LYS A 25 1.24 7.75 1.73
CA LYS A 25 0.19 6.77 1.99
C LYS A 25 0.34 5.62 1.00
N ASN A 26 0.13 4.39 1.46
CA ASN A 26 0.36 3.19 0.68
C ASN A 26 -0.70 2.12 1.00
N PHE A 27 -0.66 1.01 0.25
CA PHE A 27 -1.61 -0.10 0.40
C PHE A 27 -1.65 -0.71 1.82
N TRP A 28 -0.54 -0.64 2.54
CA TRP A 28 -0.37 -1.27 3.85
C TRP A 28 -0.76 -0.34 5.00
N SER A 29 -0.46 0.95 4.87
CA SER A 29 -0.59 1.95 5.94
C SER A 29 -0.71 3.37 5.38
N LEU A 30 -1.30 4.26 6.19
CA LEU A 30 -1.30 5.70 5.94
C LEU A 30 0.06 6.36 6.20
N ARG A 31 1.00 5.62 6.80
CA ARG A 31 2.37 6.04 7.05
C ARG A 31 3.35 5.21 6.22
N PRO A 32 4.55 5.75 5.92
CA PRO A 32 5.66 4.97 5.38
C PRO A 32 5.92 3.70 6.20
N VAL A 33 6.20 2.62 5.49
CA VAL A 33 6.59 1.31 6.00
C VAL A 33 7.77 0.78 5.20
N THR A 34 8.61 -0.02 5.83
CA THR A 34 9.60 -0.84 5.14
C THR A 34 8.92 -2.08 4.61
N ARG A 35 9.18 -2.43 3.36
CA ARG A 35 8.74 -3.66 2.72
C ARG A 35 9.93 -4.51 2.35
N MET A 36 9.82 -5.80 2.65
CA MET A 36 10.80 -6.81 2.31
C MET A 36 10.09 -8.02 1.71
N ASP A 37 10.51 -8.42 0.51
CA ASP A 37 10.04 -9.67 -0.11
C ASP A 37 11.11 -10.75 0.08
N LEU A 38 10.66 -11.98 0.39
CA LEU A 38 11.50 -13.12 0.71
C LEU A 38 11.14 -14.33 -0.16
N GLN A 39 12.15 -15.15 -0.47
CA GLN A 39 11.99 -16.57 -0.78
C GLN A 39 12.49 -17.37 0.43
N VAL A 40 11.73 -18.33 0.94
CA VAL A 40 12.12 -19.08 2.15
C VAL A 40 12.51 -20.54 1.92
N GLY A 41 12.34 -21.06 0.71
CA GLY A 41 12.80 -22.41 0.36
C GLY A 41 12.29 -23.47 1.34
N ALA A 42 13.18 -24.34 1.83
CA ALA A 42 12.81 -25.39 2.80
C ALA A 42 12.22 -24.84 4.12
N PHE A 43 12.46 -23.57 4.45
CA PHE A 43 11.93 -22.93 5.67
C PHE A 43 10.46 -22.50 5.55
N ASP A 44 9.80 -22.80 4.44
CA ASP A 44 8.33 -22.75 4.36
C ASP A 44 7.68 -23.86 5.22
N GLU A 45 8.37 -24.99 5.35
CA GLU A 45 7.91 -26.17 6.09
C GLU A 45 8.64 -26.38 7.43
N ILE A 46 9.69 -25.59 7.71
CA ILE A 46 10.47 -25.71 8.95
C ILE A 46 10.07 -24.58 9.91
N SER A 47 9.34 -24.95 10.96
CA SER A 47 8.92 -24.01 12.00
C SER A 47 9.99 -23.80 13.09
N SER A 48 9.81 -22.73 13.87
CA SER A 48 10.61 -22.45 15.07
C SER A 48 10.53 -23.53 16.16
N ALA A 49 9.48 -24.36 16.17
CA ALA A 49 9.33 -25.44 17.14
C ALA A 49 10.15 -26.68 16.77
N GLU A 50 10.33 -26.92 15.48
CA GLU A 50 11.21 -27.99 14.95
C GLU A 50 12.69 -27.57 15.00
N ALA A 51 12.94 -26.25 15.03
CA ALA A 51 14.25 -25.65 15.15
C ALA A 51 14.74 -25.57 16.61
N ALA A 52 15.33 -26.66 17.09
CA ALA A 52 15.80 -26.74 18.48
C ALA A 52 16.70 -25.55 18.89
N GLY A 53 16.31 -24.86 19.97
CA GLY A 53 17.04 -23.74 20.56
C GLY A 53 16.83 -22.38 19.87
N THR A 54 16.10 -22.30 18.76
CA THR A 54 15.87 -21.04 18.04
C THR A 54 15.12 -20.04 18.91
N THR A 55 14.08 -20.49 19.63
CA THR A 55 13.29 -19.63 20.52
C THR A 55 14.14 -19.10 21.66
N GLU A 56 14.92 -19.96 22.31
CA GLU A 56 15.75 -19.60 23.45
C GLU A 56 16.83 -18.59 23.06
N ARG A 57 17.48 -18.79 21.90
CA ARG A 57 18.49 -17.85 21.37
C ARG A 57 17.88 -16.48 21.06
N LEU A 58 16.73 -16.43 20.38
CA LEU A 58 16.06 -15.17 20.08
C LEU A 58 15.66 -14.42 21.35
N VAL A 59 15.06 -15.11 22.33
CA VAL A 59 14.62 -14.47 23.59
C VAL A 59 15.81 -14.04 24.46
N ALA A 60 16.91 -14.80 24.44
CA ALA A 60 18.13 -14.41 25.16
C ALA A 60 18.79 -13.17 24.55
N ALA A 61 18.89 -13.11 23.22
CA ALA A 61 19.46 -11.98 22.51
C ALA A 61 18.54 -10.74 22.51
N MET A 62 17.21 -10.94 22.55
CA MET A 62 16.21 -9.88 22.43
C MET A 62 15.08 -10.04 23.47
N PRO A 63 15.32 -9.72 24.75
CA PRO A 63 14.35 -9.94 25.81
C PRO A 63 13.03 -9.16 25.63
N GLY A 64 13.05 -8.04 24.91
CA GLY A 64 11.86 -7.21 24.64
C GLY A 64 10.85 -7.85 23.69
N LEU A 65 11.19 -8.96 23.01
CA LEU A 65 10.23 -9.78 22.26
C LEU A 65 9.04 -10.27 23.11
N VAL A 66 9.17 -10.26 24.44
CA VAL A 66 8.06 -10.51 25.36
C VAL A 66 6.93 -9.48 25.23
N GLU A 67 7.18 -8.26 24.76
CA GLU A 67 6.14 -7.24 24.56
C GLU A 67 5.38 -7.44 23.24
N HIS A 68 5.88 -8.31 22.34
CA HIS A 68 5.27 -8.56 21.04
C HIS A 68 4.05 -9.46 21.18
N ARG A 69 2.89 -8.92 20.79
CA ARG A 69 1.58 -9.57 20.97
C ARG A 69 1.20 -10.53 19.86
N CYS A 70 1.69 -10.31 18.64
CA CYS A 70 1.32 -11.08 17.45
C CYS A 70 -0.23 -11.16 17.29
N SER A 71 -0.74 -12.16 16.57
CA SER A 71 -2.17 -12.47 16.43
C SER A 71 -2.84 -12.93 17.72
N ILE A 72 -2.07 -13.28 18.76
CA ILE A 72 -2.60 -13.68 20.07
C ILE A 72 -3.16 -12.46 20.83
N GLY A 73 -2.64 -11.25 20.59
CA GLY A 73 -3.19 -10.01 21.14
C GLY A 73 -2.80 -9.69 22.58
N GLU A 74 -1.99 -10.54 23.22
CA GLU A 74 -1.54 -10.40 24.61
C GLU A 74 -0.01 -10.36 24.72
N ARG A 75 0.50 -9.77 25.80
CA ARG A 75 1.94 -9.74 26.11
C ARG A 75 2.51 -11.16 26.11
N GLY A 76 3.63 -11.38 25.43
CA GLY A 76 4.28 -12.67 25.27
C GLY A 76 3.69 -13.53 24.15
N GLY A 77 2.70 -13.02 23.41
CA GLY A 77 2.04 -13.74 22.33
C GLY A 77 3.01 -14.26 21.26
N LEU A 78 4.04 -13.48 20.90
CA LEU A 78 5.07 -13.95 19.98
C LEU A 78 5.86 -15.14 20.55
N ILE A 79 6.28 -15.08 21.82
CA ILE A 79 7.02 -16.18 22.46
C ILE A 79 6.18 -17.46 22.50
N VAL A 80 4.88 -17.33 22.77
CA VAL A 80 3.94 -18.48 22.69
C VAL A 80 3.91 -19.04 21.27
N ARG A 81 3.86 -18.19 20.23
CA ARG A 81 3.91 -18.63 18.83
C ARG A 81 5.24 -19.29 18.45
N LEU A 82 6.37 -18.73 18.88
CA LEU A 82 7.70 -19.32 18.66
C LEU A 82 7.78 -20.74 19.22
N ARG A 83 7.29 -20.95 20.45
CA ARG A 83 7.29 -22.28 21.09
C ARG A 83 6.31 -23.26 20.44
N ARG A 84 5.16 -22.78 19.96
CA ARG A 84 4.16 -23.62 19.26
C ARG A 84 4.57 -23.95 17.83
N GLY A 85 5.42 -23.12 17.22
CA GLY A 85 5.79 -23.21 15.82
C GLY A 85 5.26 -22.00 15.05
N THR A 86 6.18 -21.23 14.50
CA THR A 86 5.92 -20.20 13.49
C THR A 86 7.10 -20.11 12.52
N TYR A 87 6.94 -19.41 11.40
CA TYR A 87 7.83 -19.52 10.25
C TYR A 87 8.71 -18.29 10.10
N ALA A 88 9.83 -18.45 9.40
CA ALA A 88 10.87 -17.44 9.28
C ALA A 88 10.35 -16.04 8.89
N PRO A 89 9.47 -15.86 7.89
CA PRO A 89 8.94 -14.53 7.52
C PRO A 89 8.34 -13.78 8.71
N HIS A 90 7.47 -14.46 9.47
CA HIS A 90 6.80 -13.87 10.61
C HIS A 90 7.76 -13.56 11.77
N ILE A 91 8.81 -14.37 11.95
CA ILE A 91 9.85 -14.10 12.95
C ILE A 91 10.67 -12.87 12.53
N ILE A 92 11.04 -12.76 11.24
CA ILE A 92 11.83 -11.63 10.73
C ILE A 92 11.07 -10.31 10.89
N GLU A 93 9.76 -10.28 10.65
CA GLU A 93 8.90 -9.10 10.89
C GLU A 93 9.07 -8.57 12.32
N HIS A 94 8.94 -9.46 13.30
CA HIS A 94 9.02 -9.09 14.70
C HIS A 94 10.45 -8.77 15.16
N VAL A 95 11.46 -9.47 14.65
CA VAL A 95 12.87 -9.14 14.94
C VAL A 95 13.21 -7.75 14.38
N ALA A 96 12.73 -7.38 13.19
CA ALA A 96 12.94 -6.05 12.62
C ALA A 96 12.29 -4.93 13.46
N LEU A 97 11.10 -5.18 14.01
CA LEU A 97 10.44 -4.25 14.94
C LEU A 97 11.18 -4.14 16.28
N GLU A 98 11.66 -5.25 16.82
CA GLU A 98 12.37 -5.26 18.11
C GLU A 98 13.75 -4.62 17.99
N LEU A 99 14.51 -4.85 16.91
CA LEU A 99 15.78 -4.16 16.67
C LEU A 99 15.62 -2.63 16.69
N GLN A 100 14.54 -2.13 16.08
CA GLN A 100 14.18 -0.71 16.14
C GLN A 100 13.78 -0.27 17.56
N THR A 101 13.03 -1.10 18.28
CA THR A 101 12.61 -0.80 19.66
C THR A 101 13.81 -0.72 20.62
N MET A 102 14.77 -1.65 20.51
CA MET A 102 15.99 -1.69 21.32
C MET A 102 16.88 -0.45 21.12
N MET A 103 16.89 0.17 19.94
CA MET A 103 17.59 1.44 19.74
C MET A 103 16.81 2.65 20.28
N GLY A 104 15.51 2.51 20.53
CA GLY A 104 14.63 3.52 21.13
C GLY A 104 13.48 4.02 20.23
N HIS A 105 13.26 3.42 19.05
CA HIS A 105 12.13 3.79 18.21
C HIS A 105 10.82 3.16 18.69
N GLU A 106 9.78 3.97 18.78
CA GLU A 106 8.42 3.49 19.00
C GLU A 106 7.81 3.04 17.67
N VAL A 107 7.86 1.73 17.41
CA VAL A 107 7.25 1.06 16.25
C VAL A 107 6.48 -0.18 16.71
N GLY A 108 5.40 -0.53 16.02
CA GLY A 108 4.63 -1.72 16.39
C GLY A 108 3.72 -2.29 15.32
N PHE A 109 3.54 -1.59 14.20
CA PHE A 109 2.78 -2.13 13.07
C PHE A 109 3.65 -3.04 12.21
N GLY A 110 3.15 -4.26 11.95
CA GLY A 110 3.76 -5.24 11.06
C GLY A 110 2.70 -6.12 10.40
N ARG A 111 2.99 -6.62 9.19
CA ARG A 111 2.19 -7.62 8.47
C ARG A 111 3.10 -8.52 7.64
N THR A 112 2.84 -9.82 7.70
CA THR A 112 3.44 -10.84 6.83
C THR A 112 2.34 -11.47 5.98
N ARG A 113 2.58 -11.60 4.66
CA ARG A 113 1.64 -12.20 3.70
C ARG A 113 2.38 -13.14 2.75
N GLY A 114 1.87 -14.35 2.55
CA GLY A 114 2.34 -15.26 1.50
C GLY A 114 2.11 -14.68 0.10
N GLY A 115 3.01 -15.02 -0.81
CA GLY A 115 3.02 -14.67 -2.23
C GLY A 115 2.00 -15.45 -3.05
N ASP A 116 2.03 -15.24 -4.36
CA ASP A 116 1.27 -16.03 -5.33
C ASP A 116 1.94 -17.41 -5.57
N VAL A 117 3.24 -17.52 -5.29
CA VAL A 117 4.04 -18.74 -5.37
C VAL A 117 4.42 -19.22 -3.97
N GLU A 118 4.43 -20.54 -3.77
CA GLU A 118 4.87 -21.18 -2.53
C GLU A 118 6.31 -20.76 -2.16
N GLY A 119 6.56 -20.54 -0.87
CA GLY A 119 7.82 -20.01 -0.37
C GLY A 119 8.08 -18.52 -0.63
N GLU A 120 7.22 -17.80 -1.37
CA GLU A 120 7.31 -16.34 -1.49
C GLU A 120 6.55 -15.65 -0.36
N TYR A 121 7.13 -14.58 0.20
CA TYR A 121 6.50 -13.79 1.25
C TYR A 121 6.77 -12.31 1.08
N THR A 122 5.78 -11.48 1.42
CA THR A 122 5.91 -10.04 1.57
C THR A 122 5.73 -9.68 3.03
N LEU A 123 6.71 -9.00 3.60
CA LEU A 123 6.69 -8.44 4.94
C LEU A 123 6.63 -6.93 4.83
N VAL A 124 5.82 -6.31 5.67
CA VAL A 124 5.82 -4.86 5.87
C VAL A 124 5.86 -4.54 7.35
N PHE A 125 6.63 -3.54 7.73
CA PHE A 125 6.68 -3.07 9.11
C PHE A 125 6.98 -1.58 9.19
N GLU A 126 6.51 -0.96 10.26
CA GLU A 126 6.70 0.47 10.53
C GLU A 126 8.18 0.80 10.78
N HIS A 127 8.58 1.97 10.31
CA HIS A 127 9.85 2.59 10.66
C HIS A 127 9.62 4.05 11.05
N ARG A 128 10.49 4.58 11.92
CA ARG A 128 10.55 6.02 12.24
C ARG A 128 11.56 6.78 11.39
N HIS A 129 12.58 6.06 10.93
CA HIS A 129 13.64 6.57 10.07
C HIS A 129 13.85 5.55 8.95
N GLU A 130 13.82 6.01 7.70
CA GLU A 130 13.78 5.14 6.52
C GLU A 130 14.99 4.21 6.45
N GLN A 131 16.21 4.76 6.60
CA GLN A 131 17.45 4.00 6.56
C GLN A 131 17.58 3.01 7.72
N VAL A 132 17.10 3.37 8.91
CA VAL A 132 17.02 2.46 10.05
C VAL A 132 16.07 1.30 9.73
N GLY A 133 14.91 1.57 9.15
CA GLY A 133 13.94 0.54 8.77
C GLY A 133 14.51 -0.44 7.75
N LEU A 134 15.15 0.07 6.69
CA LEU A 134 15.80 -0.75 5.66
C LEU A 134 16.92 -1.62 6.26
N ARG A 135 17.79 -1.04 7.08
CA ARG A 135 18.89 -1.79 7.68
C ARG A 135 18.40 -2.79 8.73
N ALA A 136 17.36 -2.45 9.50
CA ALA A 136 16.72 -3.36 10.43
C ALA A 136 16.12 -4.58 9.72
N ALA A 137 15.58 -4.42 8.50
CA ALA A 137 15.11 -5.55 7.68
C ALA A 137 16.24 -6.55 7.41
N ALA A 138 17.36 -6.05 6.89
CA ALA A 138 18.51 -6.87 6.53
C ALA A 138 19.13 -7.56 7.75
N LEU A 139 19.32 -6.81 8.85
CA LEU A 139 19.83 -7.37 10.11
C LEU A 139 18.86 -8.38 10.71
N ALA A 140 17.55 -8.17 10.61
CA ALA A 140 16.56 -9.13 11.11
C ALA A 140 16.61 -10.45 10.33
N LEU A 141 16.81 -10.40 9.01
CA LEU A 141 17.06 -11.60 8.21
C LEU A 141 18.29 -12.36 8.72
N GLU A 142 19.43 -11.67 8.88
CA GLU A 142 20.67 -12.27 9.37
C GLU A 142 20.50 -12.88 10.77
N VAL A 143 19.85 -12.18 11.70
CA VAL A 143 19.58 -12.65 13.07
C VAL A 143 18.72 -13.92 13.05
N VAL A 144 17.67 -13.96 12.22
CA VAL A 144 16.79 -15.13 12.14
C VAL A 144 17.49 -16.31 11.49
N GLN A 145 18.27 -16.10 10.43
CA GLN A 145 19.11 -17.14 9.83
C GLN A 145 20.07 -17.73 10.88
N GLN A 146 20.81 -16.88 11.59
CA GLN A 146 21.72 -17.31 12.66
C GLN A 146 20.99 -18.06 13.79
N ALA A 147 19.77 -17.65 14.14
CA ALA A 147 18.97 -18.33 15.16
C ALA A 147 18.57 -19.75 14.74
N PHE A 148 18.19 -19.93 13.47
CA PHE A 148 17.86 -21.22 12.87
C PHE A 148 19.08 -22.12 12.69
N ASP A 149 20.22 -21.55 12.30
CA ASP A 149 21.51 -22.25 12.12
C ASP A 149 22.22 -22.54 13.44
N GLY A 150 21.72 -21.98 14.55
CA GLY A 150 22.22 -22.29 15.90
C GLY A 150 23.42 -21.46 16.36
N VAL A 151 23.72 -20.38 15.64
CA VAL A 151 24.94 -19.57 15.84
C VAL A 151 24.65 -18.14 16.31
N LEU A 152 23.39 -17.77 16.56
CA LEU A 152 23.04 -16.46 17.13
C LEU A 152 23.52 -16.36 18.58
N GLU A 153 24.37 -15.37 18.85
CA GLU A 153 24.89 -15.06 20.20
C GLU A 153 24.31 -13.77 20.79
N SER A 154 24.33 -12.67 20.03
CA SER A 154 23.86 -11.34 20.46
C SER A 154 23.43 -10.49 19.25
N VAL A 155 22.61 -9.46 19.51
CA VAL A 155 22.24 -8.42 18.53
C VAL A 155 22.85 -7.05 18.84
N ASP A 156 23.75 -6.94 19.83
CA ASP A 156 24.28 -5.65 20.30
C ASP A 156 24.99 -4.84 19.19
N ALA A 157 25.72 -5.53 18.31
CA ALA A 157 26.36 -4.91 17.15
C ALA A 157 25.32 -4.34 16.17
N ALA A 158 24.24 -5.09 15.90
CA ALA A 158 23.14 -4.65 15.07
C ALA A 158 22.44 -3.41 15.66
N VAL A 159 22.17 -3.40 16.97
CA VAL A 159 21.56 -2.24 17.65
C VAL A 159 22.48 -1.02 17.63
N THR A 160 23.79 -1.23 17.81
CA THR A 160 24.79 -0.14 17.73
C THR A 160 24.85 0.46 16.32
N GLU A 161 24.82 -0.39 15.29
CA GLU A 161 24.79 0.05 13.90
C GLU A 161 23.53 0.88 13.60
N LEU A 162 22.35 0.41 14.01
CA LEU A 162 21.09 1.13 13.82
C LEU A 162 21.09 2.48 14.55
N ARG A 163 21.67 2.56 15.74
CA ARG A 163 21.81 3.82 16.49
C ARG A 163 22.69 4.82 15.73
N ALA A 164 23.79 4.37 15.15
CA ALA A 164 24.66 5.22 14.34
C ALA A 164 23.97 5.73 13.07
N ILE A 165 23.16 4.90 12.40
CA ILE A 165 22.35 5.34 11.25
C ILE A 165 21.35 6.41 11.67
N ALA A 166 20.70 6.24 12.83
CA ALA A 166 19.69 7.16 13.33
C ALA A 166 20.23 8.55 13.71
N GLU A 167 21.54 8.71 13.89
CA GLU A 167 22.20 10.01 14.08
C GLU A 167 22.35 10.79 12.77
N GLY A 168 22.19 10.13 11.62
CA GLY A 168 22.20 10.73 10.29
C GLY A 168 20.89 11.44 9.93
N PRO A 169 20.87 12.14 8.78
CA PRO A 169 19.65 12.72 8.26
C PRO A 169 18.68 11.63 7.77
N ASP A 170 17.41 11.80 8.10
CA ASP A 170 16.34 10.95 7.57
C ASP A 170 15.81 11.46 6.21
N THR A 171 15.12 10.58 5.51
CA THR A 171 14.41 10.91 4.27
C THR A 171 13.31 11.93 4.58
N PRO A 172 13.33 13.12 3.93
CA PRO A 172 12.31 14.13 4.18
C PRO A 172 10.91 13.61 3.82
N PRO A 173 9.88 13.99 4.61
CA PRO A 173 8.52 13.58 4.31
C PRO A 173 8.09 14.16 2.96
N LEU A 174 7.14 13.48 2.32
CA LEU A 174 6.50 14.03 1.12
C LEU A 174 5.69 15.27 1.52
N HIS A 175 5.93 16.37 0.80
CA HIS A 175 5.18 17.62 0.94
C HIS A 175 4.41 18.01 -0.32
N GLY A 176 4.62 17.28 -1.43
CA GLY A 176 4.02 17.58 -2.72
C GLY A 176 2.49 17.60 -2.63
N ARG A 177 1.90 18.69 -3.11
CA ARG A 177 0.46 18.80 -3.33
C ARG A 177 0.19 18.83 -4.82
N VAL A 178 -0.80 18.06 -5.23
CA VAL A 178 -1.21 17.95 -6.62
C VAL A 178 -2.67 18.35 -6.75
N LEU A 179 -3.09 18.73 -7.96
CA LEU A 179 -4.50 18.94 -8.22
C LEU A 179 -5.22 17.59 -8.12
N CYS A 180 -4.79 16.62 -8.91
CA CYS A 180 -5.48 15.36 -9.10
C CYS A 180 -4.52 14.18 -9.18
N GLY A 181 -4.81 13.13 -8.41
CA GLY A 181 -4.27 11.79 -8.66
C GLY A 181 -5.22 10.96 -9.51
N ILE A 182 -4.72 10.15 -10.43
CA ILE A 182 -5.54 9.29 -11.29
C ILE A 182 -5.07 7.84 -11.17
N ILE A 183 -5.98 6.91 -10.89
CA ILE A 183 -5.70 5.47 -10.85
C ILE A 183 -6.78 4.67 -11.59
N GLY A 184 -6.43 3.46 -12.01
CA GLY A 184 -7.29 2.50 -12.72
C GLY A 184 -6.41 1.45 -13.39
N GLY A 185 -7.00 0.38 -13.91
CA GLY A 185 -6.29 -0.64 -14.68
C GLY A 185 -5.73 -0.11 -15.99
N ASP A 186 -6.52 0.70 -16.69
CA ASP A 186 -6.18 1.29 -17.98
C ASP A 186 -6.70 2.74 -18.12
N GLY A 187 -6.38 3.44 -19.21
CA GLY A 187 -6.96 4.73 -19.55
C GLY A 187 -6.47 5.92 -18.71
N ARG A 188 -5.47 5.72 -17.83
CA ARG A 188 -4.97 6.75 -16.91
C ARG A 188 -4.29 7.91 -17.64
N ALA A 189 -3.51 7.61 -18.68
CA ALA A 189 -2.81 8.61 -19.48
C ALA A 189 -3.81 9.46 -20.28
N GLU A 190 -4.83 8.83 -20.85
CA GLU A 190 -5.93 9.48 -21.57
C GLU A 190 -6.73 10.39 -20.63
N ALA A 191 -7.02 9.93 -19.40
CA ALA A 191 -7.73 10.73 -18.40
C ALA A 191 -6.89 11.94 -17.96
N GLN A 192 -5.59 11.74 -17.74
CA GLN A 192 -4.66 12.81 -17.41
C GLN A 192 -4.61 13.86 -18.53
N GLN A 193 -4.42 13.43 -19.78
CA GLN A 193 -4.35 14.31 -20.94
C GLN A 193 -5.67 15.08 -21.12
N ALA A 194 -6.81 14.37 -21.11
CA ALA A 194 -8.13 14.96 -21.28
C ALA A 194 -8.47 15.96 -20.16
N LEU A 195 -8.01 15.72 -18.93
CA LEU A 195 -8.18 16.66 -17.83
C LEU A 195 -7.31 17.90 -18.05
N ARG A 196 -6.02 17.73 -18.36
CA ARG A 196 -5.08 18.86 -18.57
C ARG A 196 -5.54 19.81 -19.67
N GLU A 197 -6.10 19.29 -20.76
CA GLU A 197 -6.68 20.11 -21.84
C GLU A 197 -7.89 20.95 -21.41
N ARG A 198 -8.53 20.60 -20.29
CA ARG A 198 -9.71 21.28 -19.74
C ARG A 198 -9.38 22.21 -18.56
N LEU A 199 -8.14 22.22 -18.08
CA LEU A 199 -7.73 23.09 -16.98
C LEU A 199 -7.44 24.50 -17.48
N GLU A 200 -7.86 25.50 -16.70
CA GLU A 200 -7.53 26.91 -16.98
C GLU A 200 -6.03 27.18 -16.76
N ASP A 201 -5.43 26.55 -15.75
CA ASP A 201 -4.02 26.66 -15.41
C ASP A 201 -3.27 25.35 -15.77
N PRO A 202 -2.44 25.36 -16.84
CA PRO A 202 -1.74 24.18 -17.30
C PRO A 202 -0.60 23.72 -16.37
N GLU A 203 -0.16 24.57 -15.43
CA GLU A 203 0.89 24.24 -14.45
C GLU A 203 0.36 23.39 -13.29
N GLN A 204 -0.96 23.23 -13.17
CA GLN A 204 -1.54 22.35 -12.16
C GLN A 204 -1.14 20.89 -12.39
N LEU A 205 -0.63 20.28 -11.32
CA LEU A 205 -0.11 18.91 -11.37
C LEU A 205 -1.26 17.90 -11.35
N VAL A 206 -1.41 17.16 -12.45
CA VAL A 206 -2.24 15.97 -12.56
C VAL A 206 -1.30 14.77 -12.70
N ILE A 207 -1.37 13.82 -11.76
CA ILE A 207 -0.46 12.68 -11.72
C ILE A 207 -1.24 11.40 -11.98
N ASP A 208 -0.85 10.66 -13.02
CA ASP A 208 -1.26 9.28 -13.19
C ASP A 208 -0.46 8.37 -12.26
N VAL A 209 -1.15 7.47 -11.58
CA VAL A 209 -0.57 6.56 -10.59
C VAL A 209 -0.81 5.13 -11.07
N SER A 210 0.25 4.45 -11.46
CA SER A 210 0.19 3.01 -11.74
C SER A 210 -0.19 2.24 -10.46
N PRO A 211 -1.12 1.29 -10.52
CA PRO A 211 -1.43 0.41 -9.39
C PRO A 211 -0.21 -0.36 -8.88
N ASN A 212 0.65 -0.86 -9.77
CA ASN A 212 1.91 -1.49 -9.37
C ASN A 212 2.84 -0.50 -8.64
N TYR A 213 3.03 0.71 -9.19
CA TYR A 213 3.84 1.73 -8.52
C TYR A 213 3.30 2.04 -7.12
N LEU A 214 1.99 2.22 -6.98
CA LEU A 214 1.35 2.47 -5.68
C LEU A 214 1.55 1.31 -4.69
N LEU A 215 1.44 0.07 -5.16
CA LEU A 215 1.62 -1.12 -4.33
C LEU A 215 3.06 -1.29 -3.84
N GLN A 216 4.04 -0.91 -4.66
CA GLN A 216 5.47 -1.00 -4.33
C GLN A 216 5.93 0.23 -3.54
N ALA A 217 5.71 1.43 -4.05
CA ALA A 217 6.32 2.65 -3.53
C ALA A 217 5.37 3.50 -2.68
N GLY A 218 4.06 3.26 -2.70
CA GLY A 218 3.10 4.22 -2.14
C GLY A 218 2.87 5.43 -3.04
N LEU A 219 2.10 6.40 -2.56
CA LEU A 219 1.77 7.60 -3.33
C LEU A 219 2.99 8.53 -3.51
N PRO A 220 3.20 9.09 -4.71
CA PRO A 220 4.32 9.99 -4.99
C PRO A 220 4.09 11.43 -4.48
N TYR A 221 2.93 11.70 -3.86
CA TYR A 221 2.55 13.00 -3.31
C TYR A 221 1.90 12.84 -1.93
N ALA A 222 1.86 13.93 -1.17
CA ALA A 222 1.32 13.93 0.19
C ALA A 222 -0.20 14.12 0.22
N ARG A 223 -0.69 15.02 -0.63
CA ARG A 223 -2.09 15.44 -0.70
C ARG A 223 -2.52 15.77 -2.12
N SER A 224 -3.80 15.58 -2.40
CA SER A 224 -4.45 16.06 -3.62
C SER A 224 -5.74 16.81 -3.30
N ARG A 225 -6.15 17.74 -4.16
CA ARG A 225 -7.48 18.36 -4.06
C ARG A 225 -8.58 17.39 -4.52
N MET A 226 -8.23 16.52 -5.47
CA MET A 226 -9.13 15.51 -5.99
C MET A 226 -8.41 14.22 -6.39
N ALA A 227 -9.20 13.18 -6.63
CA ALA A 227 -8.75 11.93 -7.21
C ALA A 227 -9.75 11.45 -8.27
N ILE A 228 -9.24 10.80 -9.31
CA ILE A 228 -10.03 10.03 -10.28
C ILE A 228 -9.66 8.55 -10.10
N ILE A 229 -10.66 7.73 -9.85
CA ILE A 229 -10.55 6.28 -9.91
C ILE A 229 -11.35 5.82 -11.14
N LEU A 230 -10.68 5.26 -12.13
CA LEU A 230 -11.30 4.86 -13.40
C LEU A 230 -12.00 3.50 -13.30
N ASP A 231 -11.42 2.58 -12.53
CA ASP A 231 -11.92 1.22 -12.29
C ASP A 231 -11.09 0.57 -11.17
N ALA A 232 -11.41 -0.68 -10.84
CA ALA A 232 -10.59 -1.57 -10.01
C ALA A 232 -10.24 -2.88 -10.75
N GLU A 233 -10.21 -2.85 -12.09
CA GLU A 233 -9.86 -4.00 -12.94
C GLU A 233 -8.36 -3.96 -13.24
N LEU A 234 -7.55 -4.34 -12.26
CA LEU A 234 -6.10 -4.12 -12.30
C LEU A 234 -5.36 -5.23 -13.05
N THR A 235 -4.39 -4.85 -13.89
CA THR A 235 -3.64 -5.80 -14.72
C THR A 235 -2.13 -5.75 -14.51
N ASP A 236 -1.59 -4.66 -13.96
CA ASP A 236 -0.15 -4.45 -13.75
C ASP A 236 0.35 -4.91 -12.37
N VAL A 237 -0.52 -5.52 -11.55
CA VAL A 237 -0.21 -6.02 -10.21
C VAL A 237 -0.21 -7.56 -10.16
N PRO A 238 0.45 -8.20 -9.17
CA PRO A 238 0.40 -9.65 -9.01
C PRO A 238 -1.05 -10.18 -8.85
N PRO A 239 -1.36 -11.41 -9.29
CA PRO A 239 -2.73 -11.95 -9.36
C PRO A 239 -3.57 -11.78 -8.08
N ARG A 240 -3.01 -12.04 -6.90
CA ARG A 240 -3.71 -11.80 -5.62
C ARG A 240 -4.25 -10.38 -5.45
N TYR A 241 -3.58 -9.36 -6.00
CA TYR A 241 -4.02 -7.96 -5.91
C TYR A 241 -5.00 -7.56 -7.03
N GLN A 242 -5.26 -8.46 -7.99
CA GLN A 242 -6.30 -8.29 -9.00
C GLN A 242 -7.66 -8.76 -8.49
N GLU A 243 -7.71 -9.51 -7.39
CA GLU A 243 -8.97 -9.89 -6.75
C GLU A 243 -9.72 -8.67 -6.23
N GLU A 244 -11.04 -8.66 -6.42
CA GLU A 244 -11.92 -7.51 -6.25
C GLU A 244 -11.68 -6.74 -4.94
N GLU A 245 -11.66 -7.43 -3.79
CA GLU A 245 -11.47 -6.80 -2.48
C GLU A 245 -10.11 -6.08 -2.37
N LEU A 246 -9.04 -6.71 -2.84
CA LEU A 246 -7.68 -6.15 -2.74
C LEU A 246 -7.45 -5.06 -3.79
N ALA A 247 -8.03 -5.20 -4.98
CA ALA A 247 -7.99 -4.20 -6.03
C ALA A 247 -8.72 -2.91 -5.60
N ILE A 248 -9.93 -3.04 -5.03
CA ILE A 248 -10.70 -1.94 -4.46
C ILE A 248 -9.90 -1.27 -3.33
N LYS A 249 -9.33 -2.07 -2.42
CA LYS A 249 -8.48 -1.54 -1.35
C LYS A 249 -7.29 -0.75 -1.89
N LEU A 250 -6.64 -1.23 -2.97
CA LEU A 250 -5.49 -0.58 -3.57
C LEU A 250 -5.85 0.78 -4.19
N VAL A 251 -6.90 0.85 -4.99
CA VAL A 251 -7.30 2.13 -5.61
C VAL A 251 -7.79 3.16 -4.59
N ASN A 252 -8.38 2.70 -3.48
CA ASN A 252 -8.86 3.54 -2.39
C ASN A 252 -7.76 4.31 -1.65
N VAL A 253 -6.47 3.95 -1.80
CA VAL A 253 -5.37 4.72 -1.20
C VAL A 253 -5.35 6.17 -1.72
N LEU A 254 -5.83 6.42 -2.95
CA LEU A 254 -5.96 7.79 -3.47
C LEU A 254 -6.95 8.62 -2.65
N CYS A 255 -8.05 8.02 -2.19
CA CYS A 255 -9.05 8.71 -1.35
C CYS A 255 -8.40 9.23 -0.07
N ASP A 256 -7.47 8.48 0.52
CA ASP A 256 -6.78 8.90 1.74
C ASP A 256 -5.89 10.13 1.52
N ALA A 257 -5.44 10.37 0.28
CA ALA A 257 -4.64 11.54 -0.09
C ALA A 257 -5.47 12.77 -0.43
N VAL A 258 -6.75 12.61 -0.72
CA VAL A 258 -7.65 13.74 -1.00
C VAL A 258 -7.85 14.56 0.29
N GLU A 259 -7.74 15.87 0.18
CA GLU A 259 -8.00 16.78 1.30
C GLU A 259 -9.45 16.66 1.79
N ARG A 260 -9.71 16.98 3.06
CA ARG A 260 -11.08 16.96 3.60
C ARG A 260 -11.98 17.85 2.75
N ASP A 261 -13.18 17.37 2.46
CA ASP A 261 -14.11 17.99 1.53
C ASP A 261 -13.58 18.10 0.09
N GLY A 262 -12.44 17.48 -0.25
CA GLY A 262 -11.98 17.32 -1.63
C GLY A 262 -12.87 16.36 -2.43
N MET A 263 -12.60 16.22 -3.73
CA MET A 263 -13.48 15.47 -4.65
C MET A 263 -12.87 14.13 -5.07
N VAL A 264 -13.65 13.06 -4.99
CA VAL A 264 -13.33 11.77 -5.61
C VAL A 264 -14.30 11.53 -6.76
N ILE A 265 -13.74 11.33 -7.95
CA ILE A 265 -14.45 10.95 -9.17
C ILE A 265 -14.31 9.44 -9.33
N CYS A 266 -15.40 8.70 -9.37
CA CYS A 266 -15.36 7.24 -9.46
C CYS A 266 -16.52 6.67 -10.31
N PRO A 267 -16.46 5.39 -10.72
CA PRO A 267 -17.45 4.83 -11.61
C PRO A 267 -18.82 4.66 -10.92
N ALA A 268 -19.87 4.71 -11.73
CA ALA A 268 -21.20 4.27 -11.31
C ALA A 268 -21.16 2.81 -10.90
N LYS A 269 -21.94 2.44 -9.89
CA LYS A 269 -22.00 1.09 -9.31
C LYS A 269 -20.73 0.62 -8.59
N ALA A 270 -19.66 1.41 -8.53
CA ALA A 270 -18.50 1.14 -7.68
C ALA A 270 -18.78 1.53 -6.21
N TRP A 271 -19.78 0.89 -5.59
CA TRP A 271 -20.33 1.35 -4.31
C TRP A 271 -19.32 1.35 -3.17
N GLU A 272 -18.43 0.35 -3.12
CA GLU A 272 -17.41 0.27 -2.07
C GLU A 272 -16.41 1.43 -2.17
N ILE A 273 -16.02 1.80 -3.39
CA ILE A 273 -15.17 2.97 -3.64
C ILE A 273 -15.90 4.27 -3.25
N GLN A 274 -17.16 4.40 -3.66
CA GLN A 274 -17.99 5.57 -3.33
C GLN A 274 -18.18 5.72 -1.81
N ASP A 275 -18.43 4.61 -1.09
CA ASP A 275 -18.66 4.63 0.35
C ASP A 275 -17.34 4.88 1.10
N TYR A 276 -16.23 4.24 0.71
CA TYR A 276 -14.90 4.51 1.27
C TYR A 276 -14.48 5.98 1.13
N ALA A 277 -14.69 6.58 -0.06
CA ALA A 277 -14.37 7.99 -0.29
C ALA A 277 -15.15 8.92 0.66
N ARG A 278 -16.44 8.64 0.90
CA ARG A 278 -17.28 9.43 1.83
C ARG A 278 -16.83 9.25 3.27
N ASP A 279 -16.53 8.03 3.68
CA ASP A 279 -16.05 7.72 5.03
C ASP A 279 -14.68 8.34 5.29
N SER A 280 -13.87 8.52 4.24
CA SER A 280 -12.61 9.26 4.23
C SER A 280 -12.80 10.79 4.26
N GLY A 281 -14.04 11.28 4.26
CA GLY A 281 -14.37 12.71 4.32
C GLY A 281 -14.33 13.43 2.97
N CYS A 282 -14.38 12.70 1.86
CA CYS A 282 -14.43 13.28 0.51
C CYS A 282 -15.86 13.48 0.03
N ARG A 283 -16.04 14.46 -0.86
CA ARG A 283 -17.20 14.56 -1.75
C ARG A 283 -17.01 13.57 -2.90
N VAL A 284 -18.12 13.04 -3.42
CA VAL A 284 -18.09 12.06 -4.51
C VAL A 284 -18.84 12.61 -5.72
N ALA A 285 -18.27 12.46 -6.91
CA ALA A 285 -18.97 12.58 -8.18
C ALA A 285 -18.80 11.29 -8.97
N VAL A 286 -19.83 10.94 -9.73
CA VAL A 286 -19.94 9.61 -10.34
C VAL A 286 -19.95 9.72 -11.86
N PHE A 287 -19.25 8.84 -12.56
CA PHE A 287 -19.32 8.78 -14.02
C PHE A 287 -19.75 7.40 -14.53
N ALA A 288 -20.37 7.37 -15.70
CA ALA A 288 -20.62 6.17 -16.47
C ALA A 288 -20.18 6.38 -17.93
N ALA A 289 -19.50 5.40 -18.51
CA ALA A 289 -19.15 5.39 -19.93
C ALA A 289 -20.37 5.13 -20.83
N ASP A 290 -21.49 4.75 -20.24
CA ASP A 290 -22.79 4.53 -20.88
C ASP A 290 -23.87 5.39 -20.18
N GLU A 291 -25.15 5.12 -20.48
CA GLU A 291 -26.28 5.84 -19.87
C GLU A 291 -26.73 5.25 -18.51
N ARG A 292 -26.01 4.26 -17.95
CA ARG A 292 -26.52 3.43 -16.86
C ARG A 292 -26.03 3.85 -15.48
N VAL A 293 -26.72 4.83 -14.91
CA VAL A 293 -26.59 5.22 -13.49
C VAL A 293 -27.80 4.77 -12.68
N THR A 294 -27.59 4.42 -11.40
CA THR A 294 -28.68 4.01 -10.49
C THR A 294 -29.13 5.17 -9.59
N SER A 295 -30.29 5.03 -8.96
CA SER A 295 -30.74 6.00 -7.94
C SER A 295 -29.83 6.05 -6.70
N ARG A 296 -29.04 4.99 -6.45
CA ARG A 296 -28.02 4.96 -5.39
C ARG A 296 -26.84 5.84 -5.76
N ASP A 297 -26.41 5.80 -7.03
CA ASP A 297 -25.31 6.63 -7.53
C ASP A 297 -25.68 8.12 -7.43
N THR A 298 -26.86 8.50 -7.92
CA THR A 298 -27.26 9.91 -8.03
C THR A 298 -27.57 10.57 -6.69
N ARG A 299 -28.17 9.83 -5.73
CA ARG A 299 -28.67 10.40 -4.46
C ARG A 299 -27.59 11.07 -3.62
N ARG A 300 -26.36 10.57 -3.67
CA ARG A 300 -25.24 11.02 -2.82
C ARG A 300 -24.07 11.60 -3.61
N ALA A 301 -24.15 11.63 -4.93
CA ALA A 301 -23.16 12.27 -5.77
C ALA A 301 -23.38 13.78 -5.84
N ARG A 302 -22.30 14.55 -5.92
CA ARG A 302 -22.33 16.00 -6.15
C ARG A 302 -22.62 16.36 -7.60
N ALA A 303 -22.18 15.49 -8.50
CA ALA A 303 -22.42 15.57 -9.93
C ALA A 303 -22.34 14.15 -10.51
N VAL A 304 -23.02 13.96 -11.63
CA VAL A 304 -23.04 12.70 -12.36
C VAL A 304 -22.76 12.96 -13.83
N ALA A 305 -21.78 12.26 -14.41
CA ALA A 305 -21.46 12.35 -15.84
C ALA A 305 -21.79 11.05 -16.57
N LEU A 306 -22.31 11.15 -17.79
CA LEU A 306 -22.69 10.01 -18.62
C LEU A 306 -22.58 10.36 -20.10
N VAL A 307 -22.55 9.34 -20.95
CA VAL A 307 -22.55 9.51 -22.41
C VAL A 307 -23.98 9.39 -22.94
N ARG A 308 -24.46 10.39 -23.68
CA ARG A 308 -25.75 10.38 -24.41
C ARG A 308 -25.55 10.90 -25.81
N ASP A 309 -26.02 10.15 -26.81
CA ASP A 309 -25.93 10.52 -28.23
C ASP A 309 -24.53 10.97 -28.68
N GLY A 310 -23.49 10.29 -28.17
CA GLY A 310 -22.09 10.61 -28.46
C GLY A 310 -21.56 11.89 -27.81
N ARG A 311 -22.28 12.44 -26.82
CA ARG A 311 -21.86 13.62 -26.04
C ARG A 311 -21.72 13.29 -24.57
N ILE A 312 -20.83 14.00 -23.89
CA ILE A 312 -20.64 13.90 -22.44
C ILE A 312 -21.62 14.86 -21.78
N VAL A 313 -22.56 14.33 -21.01
CA VAL A 313 -23.59 15.08 -20.30
C VAL A 313 -23.30 15.01 -18.80
N ILE A 314 -23.28 16.16 -18.13
CA ILE A 314 -23.03 16.28 -16.70
C ILE A 314 -24.27 16.85 -16.02
N ASP A 315 -24.84 16.09 -15.09
CA ASP A 315 -25.91 16.52 -14.18
C ASP A 315 -25.28 16.93 -12.85
N GLY A 316 -25.21 18.24 -12.60
CA GLY A 316 -24.60 18.83 -11.42
C GLY A 316 -25.56 19.68 -10.59
N CYS A 317 -25.04 20.32 -9.55
CA CYS A 317 -25.84 21.19 -8.67
C CYS A 317 -26.50 22.36 -9.40
N ASP A 318 -25.92 22.83 -10.51
CA ASP A 318 -26.41 23.97 -11.29
C ASP A 318 -27.27 23.53 -12.49
N GLY A 319 -27.63 22.25 -12.55
CA GLY A 319 -28.43 21.63 -13.61
C GLY A 319 -27.61 20.77 -14.57
N VAL A 320 -28.25 20.40 -15.68
CA VAL A 320 -27.65 19.57 -16.72
C VAL A 320 -26.87 20.44 -17.70
N SER A 321 -25.62 20.06 -17.95
CA SER A 321 -24.71 20.73 -18.89
C SER A 321 -24.12 19.74 -19.89
N ASP A 322 -23.83 20.26 -21.08
CA ASP A 322 -23.11 19.54 -22.14
C ASP A 322 -21.60 19.84 -22.02
N ALA A 323 -20.80 18.81 -21.82
CA ALA A 323 -19.36 18.90 -21.59
C ALA A 323 -18.53 18.55 -22.84
N GLY A 324 -19.16 18.51 -24.02
CA GLY A 324 -18.50 18.29 -25.29
C GLY A 324 -18.81 16.96 -25.95
N ALA A 325 -18.29 16.77 -27.17
CA ALA A 325 -18.38 15.51 -27.89
C ALA A 325 -17.43 14.47 -27.29
N LEU A 326 -17.87 13.21 -27.29
CA LEU A 326 -17.01 12.07 -27.01
C LEU A 326 -16.16 11.76 -28.26
N ASP A 327 -14.85 11.64 -28.12
CA ASP A 327 -14.00 11.14 -29.19
C ASP A 327 -14.17 9.61 -29.30
N PRO A 328 -14.72 9.09 -30.41
CA PRO A 328 -14.93 7.65 -30.58
C PRO A 328 -13.63 6.86 -30.78
N ALA A 329 -12.50 7.53 -31.04
CA ALA A 329 -11.19 6.89 -31.17
C ALA A 329 -10.52 6.59 -29.82
N LEU A 330 -11.01 7.19 -28.73
CA LEU A 330 -10.45 7.04 -27.39
C LEU A 330 -11.44 6.34 -26.45
N PRO A 331 -10.97 5.65 -25.39
CA PRO A 331 -11.85 5.07 -24.39
C PRO A 331 -12.76 6.11 -23.74
N ALA A 332 -14.02 5.75 -23.51
CA ALA A 332 -15.02 6.71 -23.03
C ALA A 332 -14.84 7.08 -21.56
N ALA A 333 -14.56 6.11 -20.68
CA ALA A 333 -14.43 6.32 -19.24
C ALA A 333 -13.43 7.42 -18.86
N PRO A 334 -12.18 7.43 -19.38
CA PRO A 334 -11.22 8.51 -19.17
C PRO A 334 -11.74 9.91 -19.54
N GLN A 335 -12.40 10.03 -20.69
CA GLN A 335 -12.92 11.30 -21.18
C GLN A 335 -14.04 11.84 -20.29
N VAL A 336 -14.98 10.97 -19.92
CA VAL A 336 -16.12 11.33 -19.06
C VAL A 336 -15.65 11.71 -17.66
N ALA A 337 -14.73 10.93 -17.08
CA ALA A 337 -14.15 11.22 -15.77
C ALA A 337 -13.39 12.55 -15.75
N ALA A 338 -12.58 12.83 -16.78
CA ALA A 338 -11.86 14.09 -16.92
C ALA A 338 -12.80 15.30 -17.07
N ALA A 339 -13.86 15.18 -17.88
CA ALA A 339 -14.86 16.23 -18.05
C ALA A 339 -15.59 16.53 -16.73
N LEU A 340 -15.94 15.50 -15.97
CA LEU A 340 -16.55 15.62 -14.65
C LEU A 340 -15.61 16.27 -13.63
N ALA A 341 -14.34 15.87 -13.61
CA ALA A 341 -13.32 16.47 -12.77
C ALA A 341 -13.15 17.98 -13.04
N ALA A 342 -13.00 18.37 -14.31
CA ALA A 342 -12.88 19.79 -14.69
C ALA A 342 -14.12 20.61 -14.28
N THR A 343 -15.32 20.07 -14.49
CA THR A 343 -16.58 20.75 -14.16
C THR A 343 -16.74 20.96 -12.65
N THR A 344 -16.36 19.96 -11.85
CA THR A 344 -16.43 20.03 -10.39
C THR A 344 -15.42 21.01 -9.79
N LEU A 345 -14.26 21.21 -10.42
CA LEU A 345 -13.31 22.28 -10.04
C LEU A 345 -13.90 23.67 -10.25
N CYS A 346 -14.51 23.92 -11.42
CA CYS A 346 -15.07 25.23 -11.76
C CYS A 346 -16.24 25.65 -10.86
N THR A 347 -17.07 24.68 -10.44
CA THR A 347 -18.20 24.94 -9.53
C THR A 347 -17.77 25.23 -8.11
N GLU A 348 -16.68 24.62 -7.65
CA GLU A 348 -16.08 24.94 -6.34
C GLU A 348 -15.47 26.35 -6.28
N CYS A 349 -14.89 26.85 -7.38
CA CYS A 349 -14.35 28.21 -7.42
C CYS A 349 -15.44 29.30 -7.35
N ARG A 350 -16.72 28.95 -7.54
CA ARG A 350 -17.85 29.89 -7.56
C ARG A 350 -18.64 29.95 -6.24
N ARG A 351 -18.26 29.19 -5.21
CA ARG A 351 -18.90 29.18 -3.87
C ARG A 351 -17.90 29.48 -2.77
#